data_AF-A0A523RU26-F1
#
_entry.id   AF-A0A523RU26-F1
#
_cell.length_a   1.000
_cell.length_b   1.000
_cell.length_c   1.000
_cell.angle_alpha   90.00
_cell.angle_beta   90.00
_cell.angle_gamma   90.00
#
_symmetry.space_group_name_H-M   'P 1'
#
loop_
_entity.id
_entity.type
_entity.pdbx_description
1 polymer ?
#
loop_
_entity_poly.entity_id
_entity_poly.type
_entity_poly.pdbx_seq_one_letter_code
_entity_poly.pdbx_strand_id
1 'polypeptide(L)'
;GNVGMALGTAGFRPVADDRGRTDLFGNKMRITRRAIADNLASACTAVMGESDESTPAALIRDAPVEFVDQSFDSSEMWIIPSECMYMAIFEQWRKEVPI
;
A
#
# COMPACT_ATOMS: atom_id res chain seq x y z
N GLY A 1 3.03 -13.22 11.17
CA GLY A 1 3.07 -13.72 9.79
C GLY A 1 3.69 -12.65 8.94
N ASN A 2 4.35 -13.03 7.85
CA ASN A 2 5.02 -12.11 6.95
C ASN A 2 4.20 -11.93 5.67
N VAL A 3 4.35 -10.78 5.02
CA VAL A 3 3.72 -10.45 3.74
C VAL A 3 4.68 -9.59 2.91
N GLY A 4 4.55 -9.66 1.59
CA GLY A 4 5.23 -8.75 0.68
C GLY A 4 4.65 -7.34 0.74
N MET A 5 5.53 -6.33 0.81
CA MET A 5 5.17 -4.92 0.78
C MET A 5 5.91 -4.23 -0.37
N ALA A 6 5.23 -3.34 -1.08
CA ALA A 6 5.81 -2.57 -2.16
C ALA A 6 6.68 -1.45 -1.60
N LEU A 7 7.95 -1.43 -1.99
CA LEU A 7 8.89 -0.35 -1.63
C LEU A 7 8.95 0.75 -2.70
N GLY A 8 8.59 0.41 -3.94
CA GLY A 8 8.62 1.31 -5.09
C GLY A 8 7.73 0.79 -6.20
N THR A 9 7.25 1.70 -7.05
CA THR A 9 6.40 1.38 -8.20
C THR A 9 6.76 2.25 -9.39
N ALA A 10 6.48 1.75 -10.59
CA ALA A 10 6.64 2.49 -11.83
C ALA A 10 5.58 2.02 -12.84
N GLY A 11 5.08 2.94 -13.66
CA GLY A 11 4.18 2.63 -14.76
C GLY A 11 2.71 2.43 -14.39
N PHE A 12 2.34 2.43 -13.10
CA PHE A 12 0.95 2.35 -12.65
C PHE A 12 0.72 3.10 -11.34
N ARG A 13 -0.53 3.48 -11.07
CA ARG A 13 -0.92 4.17 -9.83
C ARG A 13 -0.84 3.22 -8.62
N PRO A 14 0.01 3.48 -7.61
CA PRO A 14 0.21 2.56 -6.49
C PRO A 14 -0.96 2.52 -5.51
N VAL A 15 -1.69 3.63 -5.39
CA VAL A 15 -2.83 3.79 -4.48
C VAL A 15 -4.06 4.22 -5.26
N ALA A 16 -5.13 3.45 -5.19
CA ALA A 16 -6.43 3.83 -5.74
C ALA A 16 -7.22 4.62 -4.69
N ASP A 17 -7.61 5.85 -5.03
CA ASP A 17 -8.45 6.69 -4.19
C ASP A 17 -9.92 6.44 -4.51
N ASP A 18 -10.61 5.69 -3.65
CA ASP A 18 -12.02 5.34 -3.84
C ASP A 18 -12.96 6.33 -3.14
N ARG A 19 -12.43 7.39 -2.52
CA ARG A 19 -13.27 8.39 -1.85
C ARG A 19 -14.19 9.06 -2.87
N GLY A 20 -15.47 9.21 -2.51
CA GLY A 20 -16.51 9.73 -3.40
C GLY A 20 -17.16 8.69 -4.33
N ARG A 21 -16.60 7.48 -4.45
CA ARG A 21 -17.29 6.34 -5.08
C ARG A 21 -18.51 5.95 -4.27
N THR A 22 -19.48 5.34 -4.94
CA THR A 22 -20.70 4.82 -4.32
C THR A 22 -20.55 3.31 -4.12
N ASP A 23 -20.89 2.81 -2.93
CA ASP A 23 -20.92 1.38 -2.62
C ASP A 23 -22.17 0.68 -3.18
N LEU A 24 -22.32 -0.62 -2.89
CA LEU A 24 -23.45 -1.44 -3.34
C LEU A 24 -24.82 -1.00 -2.77
N PHE A 25 -24.82 -0.20 -1.70
CA PHE A 25 -26.03 0.26 -1.02
C PHE A 25 -26.33 1.74 -1.27
N GLY A 26 -25.58 2.39 -2.17
CA GLY A 26 -25.77 3.80 -2.48
C GLY A 26 -25.00 4.77 -1.57
N ASN A 27 -24.19 4.30 -0.62
CA ASN A 27 -23.44 5.17 0.28
C ASN A 27 -22.15 5.66 -0.37
N LYS A 28 -21.76 6.89 -0.04
CA LYS A 28 -20.48 7.46 -0.47
C LYS A 28 -19.33 6.96 0.40
N MET A 29 -18.30 6.41 -0.23
CA MET A 29 -17.05 6.03 0.42
C MET A 29 -16.31 7.29 0.89
N ARG A 30 -15.95 7.37 2.18
CA ARG A 30 -15.36 8.60 2.78
C ARG A 30 -13.86 8.54 2.98
N ILE A 31 -13.31 7.37 3.27
CA ILE A 31 -11.93 7.21 3.73
C ILE A 31 -11.10 6.33 2.79
N THR A 32 -11.76 5.43 2.04
CA THR A 32 -11.12 4.31 1.38
C THR A 32 -10.08 4.71 0.35
N ARG A 33 -8.84 4.32 0.64
CA ARG A 33 -7.71 4.28 -0.28
C ARG A 33 -7.21 2.85 -0.30
N ARG A 34 -7.07 2.25 -1.48
CA ARG A 34 -6.59 0.88 -1.63
C ARG A 34 -5.12 0.90 -2.04
N ALA A 35 -4.26 0.23 -1.27
CA ALA A 35 -2.85 0.04 -1.58
C ALA A 35 -2.67 -1.06 -2.64
N ILE A 36 -2.88 -0.71 -3.91
CA ILE A 36 -2.84 -1.65 -5.03
C ILE A 36 -1.45 -2.27 -5.16
N ALA A 37 -0.40 -1.48 -4.99
CA ALA A 37 0.99 -1.94 -5.04
C ALA A 37 1.28 -3.04 -4.00
N ASP A 38 0.89 -2.83 -2.75
CA ASP A 38 1.08 -3.80 -1.67
C ASP A 38 0.27 -5.07 -1.90
N ASN A 39 -0.97 -4.95 -2.39
CA ASN A 39 -1.79 -6.12 -2.72
C ASN A 39 -1.10 -7.01 -3.77
N LEU A 40 -0.48 -6.40 -4.80
CA LEU A 40 0.26 -7.13 -5.82
C LEU A 40 1.56 -7.73 -5.24
N ALA A 41 2.31 -6.97 -4.45
CA ALA A 41 3.54 -7.46 -3.79
C ALA A 41 3.25 -8.66 -2.87
N SER A 42 2.21 -8.55 -2.05
CA SER A 42 1.74 -9.62 -1.17
C SER A 42 1.33 -10.88 -1.95
N ALA A 43 0.63 -10.72 -3.08
CA ALA A 43 0.28 -11.85 -3.95
C ALA A 43 1.53 -12.52 -4.55
N CYS A 44 2.53 -11.74 -4.96
CA CYS A 44 3.79 -12.26 -5.48
C CYS A 44 4.57 -13.06 -4.42
N THR A 45 4.60 -12.61 -3.16
CA THR A 45 5.29 -13.33 -2.08
C THR A 45 4.81 -14.77 -1.94
N ALA A 46 3.51 -15.03 -2.15
CA ALA A 46 2.96 -16.39 -2.05
C ALA A 46 3.55 -17.38 -3.08
N VAL A 47 4.03 -16.89 -4.23
CA VAL A 47 4.64 -17.73 -5.28
C VAL A 47 6.16 -17.63 -5.32
N MET A 48 6.73 -16.55 -4.79
CA MET A 48 8.18 -16.34 -4.71
C MET A 48 8.80 -17.13 -3.55
N GLY A 49 8.05 -17.37 -2.47
CA GLY A 49 8.57 -17.98 -1.25
C GLY A 49 9.31 -16.98 -0.36
N GLU A 50 9.72 -17.43 0.82
CA GLU A 50 10.43 -16.63 1.83
C GLU A 50 11.74 -17.28 2.33
N SER A 51 12.18 -18.37 1.70
CA SER A 51 13.31 -19.20 2.09
C SER A 51 14.25 -19.45 0.91
N ASP A 52 14.52 -20.71 0.57
CA ASP A 52 15.48 -21.19 -0.41
C ASP A 52 14.86 -21.44 -1.79
N GLU A 53 13.59 -21.06 -2.01
CA GLU A 53 12.86 -21.23 -3.28
C GLU A 53 13.55 -20.55 -4.46
N SER A 54 14.44 -19.58 -4.19
CA SER A 54 15.30 -18.94 -5.20
C SER A 54 14.51 -18.33 -6.37
N THR A 55 13.30 -17.83 -6.09
CA THR A 55 12.39 -17.23 -7.09
C THR A 55 12.26 -15.73 -6.83
N PRO A 56 13.14 -14.88 -7.40
CA PRO A 56 13.22 -13.45 -7.05
C PRO A 56 12.21 -12.56 -7.80
N ALA A 57 11.44 -13.11 -8.75
CA ALA A 57 10.52 -12.34 -9.57
C ALA A 57 9.26 -13.13 -9.89
N ALA A 58 8.14 -12.43 -9.95
CA ALA A 58 6.85 -12.95 -10.36
C ALA A 58 6.21 -12.01 -11.39
N LEU A 59 5.48 -12.58 -12.36
CA LEU A 59 4.77 -11.84 -13.38
C LEU A 59 3.27 -11.94 -13.15
N ILE A 60 2.62 -10.80 -12.92
CA ILE A 60 1.17 -10.69 -12.91
C ILE A 60 0.73 -10.22 -14.29
N ARG A 61 -0.13 -11.02 -14.94
CA ARG A 61 -0.81 -10.64 -16.18
C ARG A 61 -2.19 -10.10 -15.88
N ASP A 62 -2.68 -9.19 -16.71
CA ASP A 62 -4.01 -8.59 -16.58
C ASP A 62 -4.24 -7.95 -15.20
N ALA A 63 -3.20 -7.34 -14.65
CA ALA A 63 -3.27 -6.69 -13.35
C ALA A 63 -4.33 -5.56 -13.37
N PRO A 64 -5.22 -5.48 -12.37
CA PRO A 64 -6.29 -4.48 -12.31
C PRO A 64 -5.75 -3.13 -11.83
N VAL A 65 -4.82 -2.55 -12.60
CA VAL A 65 -4.11 -1.30 -12.30
C VAL A 65 -4.42 -0.22 -13.34
N GLU A 66 -4.34 1.04 -12.90
CA GLU A 66 -4.35 2.19 -13.82
C GLU A 66 -2.92 2.46 -14.27
N PHE A 67 -2.62 2.17 -15.54
CA PHE A 67 -1.31 2.47 -16.12
C PHE A 67 -1.15 3.97 -16.35
N VAL A 68 0.02 4.50 -15.98
CA VAL A 68 0.34 5.92 -16.08
C VAL A 68 1.82 6.10 -16.42
N ASP A 69 2.14 7.15 -17.19
CA ASP A 69 3.53 7.50 -17.54
C ASP A 69 4.09 8.52 -16.54
N GLN A 70 4.15 8.11 -15.27
CA GLN A 70 4.71 8.91 -14.19
C GLN A 70 5.36 8.02 -13.12
N SER A 71 6.38 8.56 -12.46
CA SER A 71 6.93 8.01 -11.22
C SER A 71 6.16 8.57 -10.02
N PHE A 72 5.95 7.74 -9.01
CA PHE A 72 5.38 8.16 -7.73
C PHE A 72 6.46 8.18 -6.67
N ASP A 73 6.42 9.18 -5.80
CA ASP A 73 7.27 9.17 -4.61
C ASP A 73 6.73 8.15 -3.60
N SER A 74 7.63 7.54 -2.82
CA SER A 74 7.22 6.59 -1.79
C SER A 74 6.26 7.20 -0.76
N SER A 75 6.34 8.52 -0.52
CA SER A 75 5.41 9.28 0.35
C SER A 75 3.94 9.17 -0.05
N GLU A 76 3.63 8.83 -1.29
CA GLU A 76 2.25 8.63 -1.72
C GLU A 76 1.65 7.28 -1.26
N MET A 77 2.50 6.35 -0.81
CA MET A 77 2.11 4.99 -0.43
C MET A 77 1.96 4.78 1.08
N TRP A 78 2.39 5.74 1.91
CA TRP A 78 2.24 5.66 3.38
C TRP A 78 1.45 6.84 3.93
N ILE A 79 0.85 6.63 5.10
CA ILE A 79 0.14 7.68 5.84
C ILE A 79 1.14 8.38 6.74
N ILE A 80 1.16 9.72 6.70
CA ILE A 80 2.03 10.53 7.54
C ILE A 80 1.82 10.13 9.01
N PRO A 81 2.88 9.91 9.81
CA PRO A 81 2.76 9.46 11.19
C PRO A 81 1.75 10.25 12.04
N SER A 82 1.72 11.57 11.90
CA SER A 82 0.77 12.46 12.59
C SER A 82 -0.70 12.26 12.19
N GLU A 83 -0.96 11.74 10.99
CA GLU A 83 -2.29 11.40 10.47
C GLU A 83 -2.65 9.92 10.65
N CYS A 84 -1.66 9.08 10.98
CA CYS A 84 -1.84 7.65 11.19
C CYS A 84 -2.37 7.39 12.61
N MET A 85 -3.55 6.77 12.70
CA MET A 85 -4.19 6.45 13.99
C MET A 85 -3.28 5.68 14.95
N TYR A 86 -2.39 4.84 14.42
CA TYR A 86 -1.44 4.06 15.21
C TYR A 86 -0.18 4.87 15.57
N MET A 87 0.42 5.56 14.61
CA MET A 87 1.68 6.27 14.82
C MET A 87 1.51 7.57 15.61
N ALA A 88 0.36 8.22 15.51
CA ALA A 88 0.07 9.45 16.25
C ALA A 88 0.18 9.26 17.78
N ILE A 89 -0.17 8.06 18.29
CA ILE A 89 -0.02 7.71 19.70
C ILE A 89 1.47 7.67 20.10
N PHE A 90 2.32 7.07 19.26
CA PHE A 90 3.75 7.00 19.52
C PHE A 90 4.43 8.37 19.44
N GLU A 91 3.97 9.27 18.57
CA GLU A 91 4.46 10.65 18.54
C GLU A 91 4.12 11.43 19.81
N GLN A 92 2.91 11.22 20.37
CA GLN A 92 2.52 11.83 21.65
C GLN A 92 3.38 11.28 22.78
N TRP A 93 3.53 9.95 22.86
CA TRP A 93 4.34 9.31 23.89
C TRP A 93 5.82 9.71 23.83
N ARG A 94 6.43 9.83 22.64
CA ARG A 94 7.81 10.33 22.47
C ARG A 94 8.01 11.76 22.96
N LYS A 95 6.97 12.60 22.95
CA LYS A 95 7.04 13.97 23.48
C LYS A 95 6.98 14.00 25.01
N GLU A 96 6.34 13.01 25.63
CA GLU A 96 6.16 12.91 27.07
C GLU A 96 7.32 12.21 27.79
N VAL A 97 8.11 11.40 27.08
CA VAL A 97 9.31 10.73 27.61
C VAL A 97 10.55 11.19 26.83
N PRO A 98 11.24 12.24 27.29
CA PRO A 98 12.55 12.61 26.75
C PRO A 98 13.54 11.49 27.06
N ILE A 99 14.28 11.03 26.05
CA ILE A 99 15.42 10.12 26.20
C ILE A 99 16.62 10.92 26.72
#